data_AF-A0A9P5NMB9-F1
#
_entry.id   AF-A0A9P5NMB9-F1
#
_cell.length_a   1.000
_cell.length_b   1.000
_cell.length_c   1.000
_cell.angle_alpha   90.00
_cell.angle_beta   90.00
_cell.angle_gamma   90.00
#
_symmetry.space_group_name_H-M   'P 1'
#
loop_
_entity.id
_entity.type
_entity.pdbx_description
1 polymer ?
#
loop_
_entity_poly.entity_id
_entity_poly.type
_entity_poly.pdbx_seq_one_letter_code
_entity_poly.pdbx_strand_id
1 'polypeptide(L)'
;LTQPAEGSFLTALTAVVSPTSRAWKWILASSNPFDNPLIDPGCLSTEFDIFTMVQTIKDVQTFTAVSPWAGTFSHPVGTAAMSPFDANWGVVNPDLTLKGAKGLRIVDASVF
;
A
#
# COMPACT_ATOMS: atom_id res chain seq x y z
N LEU A 1 -27.34 -14.40 0.73
CA LEU A 1 -26.51 -15.58 1.08
C LEU A 1 -26.40 -15.60 2.60
N THR A 2 -26.77 -16.69 3.27
CA THR A 2 -26.60 -16.85 4.72
C THR A 2 -25.13 -17.12 5.02
N GLN A 3 -24.53 -16.30 5.89
CA GLN A 3 -23.14 -16.48 6.29
C GLN A 3 -23.00 -17.77 7.12
N PRO A 4 -21.99 -18.63 6.86
CA PRO A 4 -21.80 -19.86 7.62
C PRO A 4 -21.44 -19.56 9.07
N ALA A 5 -21.93 -20.40 9.99
CA ALA A 5 -21.78 -20.21 11.44
C ALA A 5 -20.35 -20.44 11.95
N GLU A 6 -19.54 -21.26 11.26
CA GLU A 6 -18.19 -21.61 11.64
C GLU A 6 -17.28 -21.79 10.39
N GLY A 7 -15.98 -21.55 10.53
CA GLY A 7 -15.00 -21.70 9.46
C GLY A 7 -13.72 -20.90 9.66
N SER A 8 -12.69 -21.17 8.84
CA SER A 8 -11.51 -20.31 8.69
C SER A 8 -11.76 -19.34 7.53
N PHE A 9 -11.60 -18.04 7.78
CA PHE A 9 -11.87 -17.00 6.80
C PHE A 9 -10.61 -16.16 6.57
N LEU A 10 -10.47 -15.64 5.35
CA LEU A 10 -9.45 -14.69 4.97
C LEU A 10 -10.13 -13.45 4.38
N THR A 11 -9.72 -12.27 4.81
CA THR A 11 -10.15 -11.00 4.22
C THR A 11 -8.92 -10.29 3.66
N ALA A 12 -8.95 -9.98 2.37
CA ALA A 12 -7.93 -9.17 1.72
C ALA A 12 -8.44 -7.74 1.56
N LEU A 13 -7.67 -6.77 2.09
CA LEU A 13 -7.93 -5.34 1.94
C LEU A 13 -7.15 -4.82 0.73
N THR A 14 -7.84 -4.19 -0.21
CA THR A 14 -7.25 -3.57 -1.40
C THR A 14 -7.42 -2.06 -1.33
N ALA A 15 -6.36 -1.32 -1.63
CA ALA A 15 -6.39 0.14 -1.63
C ALA A 15 -5.52 0.70 -2.76
N VAL A 16 -5.97 1.80 -3.37
CA VAL A 16 -5.15 2.59 -4.29
C VAL A 16 -4.30 3.54 -3.45
N VAL A 17 -2.99 3.29 -3.37
CA VAL A 17 -2.08 4.07 -2.50
C VAL A 17 -1.72 5.44 -3.06
N SER A 18 -1.88 5.62 -4.38
CA SER A 18 -1.60 6.87 -5.09
C SER A 18 -2.77 7.26 -6.02
N PRO A 19 -3.94 7.64 -5.45
CA PRO A 19 -5.12 7.91 -6.24
C PRO A 19 -4.98 9.21 -7.05
N THR A 20 -5.45 9.16 -8.29
CA THR A 20 -5.54 10.32 -9.19
C THR A 20 -6.88 11.04 -9.06
N SER A 21 -7.89 10.37 -8.53
CA SER A 21 -9.17 11.00 -8.19
C SER A 21 -8.98 12.06 -7.11
N ARG A 22 -9.89 13.04 -7.11
CA ARG A 22 -9.90 14.14 -6.15
C ARG A 22 -11.33 14.38 -5.69
N ALA A 23 -11.48 14.65 -4.41
CA ALA A 23 -12.73 15.15 -3.88
C ALA A 23 -13.00 16.55 -4.45
N TRP A 24 -14.19 16.76 -4.99
CA TRP A 24 -14.54 17.99 -5.72
C TRP A 24 -15.72 18.73 -5.09
N LYS A 25 -16.42 18.15 -4.10
CA LYS A 25 -17.59 18.77 -3.47
C LYS A 25 -17.58 18.63 -1.95
N TRP A 26 -17.15 19.70 -1.30
CA TRP A 26 -17.27 19.91 0.15
C TRP A 26 -18.02 21.21 0.36
N ILE A 27 -19.34 21.18 0.20
CA ILE A 27 -20.15 22.41 0.28
C ILE A 27 -21.23 22.28 1.35
N LEU A 28 -21.56 23.42 1.95
CA LEU A 28 -22.73 23.50 2.82
C LEU A 28 -23.99 23.25 1.98
N ALA A 29 -24.88 22.41 2.50
CA ALA A 29 -26.19 22.20 1.87
C ALA A 29 -27.09 23.43 2.00
N SER A 30 -26.94 24.19 3.09
CA SER A 30 -27.67 25.41 3.38
C SER A 30 -26.90 26.30 4.37
N SER A 31 -27.48 27.43 4.77
CA SER A 31 -26.96 28.29 5.85
C SER A 31 -27.33 27.80 7.26
N ASN A 32 -28.18 26.77 7.40
CA ASN A 32 -28.53 26.18 8.69
C ASN A 32 -27.38 25.27 9.17
N PRO A 33 -26.75 25.52 10.34
CA PRO A 33 -25.62 24.73 10.82
C PRO A 33 -26.00 23.30 11.25
N PHE A 34 -27.30 22.99 11.34
CA PHE A 34 -27.78 21.64 11.64
C PHE A 34 -28.08 20.80 10.40
N ASP A 35 -28.01 21.38 9.20
CA ASP A 35 -28.19 20.63 7.96
C ASP A 35 -26.89 19.88 7.62
N ASN A 36 -27.00 18.62 7.20
CA ASN A 36 -25.84 17.83 6.80
C ASN A 36 -25.16 18.48 5.57
N PRO A 37 -23.83 18.63 5.56
CA PRO A 37 -23.13 19.14 4.39
C PRO A 37 -23.21 18.16 3.23
N LEU A 38 -23.04 18.67 2.01
CA LEU A 38 -22.88 17.84 0.83
C LEU A 38 -21.41 17.44 0.72
N ILE A 39 -21.14 16.15 0.98
CA ILE A 39 -19.82 15.54 0.93
C ILE A 39 -19.76 14.59 -0.27
N ASP A 40 -18.87 14.88 -1.21
CA ASP A 40 -18.45 13.93 -2.25
C ASP A 40 -16.93 13.69 -2.12
N PRO A 41 -16.51 12.51 -1.64
CA PRO A 41 -15.10 12.18 -1.50
C PRO A 41 -14.40 11.95 -2.86
N GLY A 42 -15.13 11.85 -3.97
CA GLY A 42 -14.56 11.63 -5.30
C GLY A 42 -13.83 10.30 -5.44
N CYS A 43 -14.19 9.28 -4.65
CA CYS A 43 -13.54 7.97 -4.71
C CYS A 43 -13.75 7.32 -6.08
N LEU A 44 -12.67 6.82 -6.69
CA LEU A 44 -12.70 6.11 -7.98
C LEU A 44 -13.36 6.95 -9.11
N SER A 45 -13.18 8.27 -9.11
CA SER A 45 -13.76 9.17 -10.12
C SER A 45 -12.98 9.21 -11.43
N THR A 46 -11.82 8.54 -11.50
CA THR A 46 -10.94 8.50 -12.67
C THR A 46 -10.81 7.07 -13.19
N GLU A 47 -10.62 6.94 -14.51
CA GLU A 47 -10.43 5.63 -15.13
C GLU A 47 -9.19 4.90 -14.61
N PHE A 48 -8.12 5.65 -14.29
CA PHE A 48 -6.90 5.09 -13.71
C PHE A 48 -7.18 4.43 -12.36
N ASP A 49 -7.87 5.12 -11.43
CA ASP A 49 -8.14 4.55 -10.11
C ASP A 49 -9.07 3.34 -10.18
N ILE A 50 -10.05 3.35 -11.08
CA ILE A 50 -10.91 2.19 -11.37
C ILE A 50 -10.08 1.02 -11.89
N PHE A 51 -9.22 1.28 -12.88
CA PHE A 51 -8.35 0.26 -13.47
C PHE A 51 -7.44 -0.37 -12.39
N THR A 52 -6.79 0.45 -11.57
CA THR A 52 -5.92 -0.03 -10.49
C THR A 52 -6.71 -0.89 -9.51
N MET A 53 -7.88 -0.44 -9.05
CA MET A 53 -8.70 -1.22 -8.12
C MET A 53 -9.14 -2.57 -8.70
N VAL A 54 -9.59 -2.58 -9.96
CA VAL A 54 -9.96 -3.82 -10.66
C VAL A 54 -8.77 -4.76 -10.78
N GLN A 55 -7.58 -4.23 -11.08
CA GLN A 55 -6.38 -5.05 -11.16
C GLN A 55 -6.03 -5.65 -9.79
N THR A 56 -6.06 -4.87 -8.71
CA THR A 56 -5.75 -5.39 -7.38
C THR A 56 -6.74 -6.49 -6.94
N ILE A 57 -8.03 -6.40 -7.31
CA ILE A 57 -8.99 -7.47 -7.03
C ILE A 57 -8.61 -8.76 -7.78
N LYS A 58 -8.18 -8.66 -9.04
CA LYS A 58 -7.70 -9.81 -9.81
C LYS A 58 -6.44 -10.41 -9.18
N ASP A 59 -5.50 -9.55 -8.76
CA ASP A 59 -4.28 -9.98 -8.09
C ASP A 59 -4.57 -10.72 -6.78
N VAL A 60 -5.54 -10.25 -5.99
CA VAL A 60 -6.01 -10.94 -4.78
C VAL A 60 -6.63 -12.29 -5.10
N GLN A 61 -7.44 -12.39 -6.16
CA GLN A 61 -8.01 -13.67 -6.60
C GLN A 61 -6.90 -14.65 -7.01
N THR A 62 -5.89 -14.19 -7.75
CA THR A 62 -4.73 -15.01 -8.10
C THR A 62 -3.94 -15.41 -6.86
N PHE A 63 -3.64 -14.47 -5.96
CA PHE A 63 -2.87 -14.71 -4.75
C PHE A 63 -3.55 -15.72 -3.81
N THR A 64 -4.88 -15.65 -3.68
CA THR A 64 -5.64 -16.57 -2.83
C THR A 64 -5.85 -17.95 -3.46
N ALA A 65 -5.70 -18.07 -4.79
CA ALA A 65 -5.82 -19.33 -5.51
C ALA A 65 -4.49 -20.12 -5.62
N VAL A 66 -3.35 -19.48 -5.38
CA VAL A 66 -2.04 -20.16 -5.41
C VAL A 66 -1.71 -20.79 -4.06
N SER A 67 -0.80 -21.77 -4.07
CA SER A 67 -0.25 -22.34 -2.84
C SER A 67 0.28 -21.23 -1.93
N PRO A 68 0.17 -21.37 -0.59
CA PRO A 68 0.93 -20.53 0.33
C PRO A 68 2.39 -20.45 -0.16
N TRP A 69 2.85 -19.21 -0.38
CA TRP A 69 4.22 -18.85 -0.80
C TRP A 69 4.53 -18.95 -2.30
N ALA A 70 3.54 -19.24 -3.14
CA ALA A 70 3.69 -19.22 -4.60
C ALA A 70 3.40 -17.83 -5.24
N GLY A 71 3.13 -16.80 -4.42
CA GLY A 71 2.82 -15.45 -4.87
C GLY A 71 3.51 -14.37 -4.02
N THR A 72 3.64 -13.16 -4.57
CA THR A 72 4.21 -11.99 -3.90
C THR A 72 3.18 -10.87 -3.84
N PHE A 73 3.20 -10.07 -2.79
CA PHE A 73 2.45 -8.81 -2.73
C PHE A 73 3.18 -7.67 -3.45
N SER A 74 4.28 -7.97 -4.15
CA SER A 74 5.15 -6.95 -4.77
C SER A 74 5.66 -5.91 -3.77
N HIS A 75 6.00 -6.37 -2.56
CA HIS A 75 6.69 -5.59 -1.51
C HIS A 75 8.16 -6.00 -1.39
N PRO A 76 9.00 -5.84 -2.43
CA PRO A 76 10.41 -6.18 -2.34
C PRO A 76 11.14 -5.20 -1.42
N VAL A 77 11.82 -5.74 -0.41
CA VAL A 77 12.60 -4.98 0.57
C VAL A 77 13.85 -5.76 0.97
N GLY A 78 14.82 -5.10 1.60
CA GLY A 78 15.94 -5.76 2.28
C GLY A 78 17.09 -6.26 1.41
N THR A 79 17.12 -5.93 0.11
CA THR A 79 18.23 -6.30 -0.78
C THR A 79 19.55 -5.58 -0.45
N ALA A 80 19.50 -4.47 0.30
CA ALA A 80 20.63 -3.70 0.80
C ALA A 80 20.52 -3.45 2.31
N ALA A 81 20.20 -4.51 3.07
CA ALA A 81 19.86 -4.45 4.48
C ALA A 81 20.80 -3.59 5.34
N MET A 82 20.20 -2.78 6.21
CA MET A 82 20.87 -1.96 7.20
C MET A 82 21.40 -2.81 8.36
N SER A 83 22.55 -2.42 8.90
CA SER A 83 23.21 -3.11 10.00
C SER A 83 24.01 -2.13 10.87
N PRO A 84 24.37 -2.49 12.11
CA PRO A 84 25.23 -1.65 12.95
C PRO A 84 26.55 -1.26 12.26
N PHE A 85 27.13 -0.12 12.62
CA PHE A 85 28.33 0.43 11.98
C PHE A 85 29.49 -0.59 11.90
N ASP A 86 29.76 -1.32 12.98
CA ASP A 86 30.88 -2.27 13.06
C ASP A 86 30.49 -3.71 12.70
N ALA A 87 29.26 -3.93 12.21
CA ALA A 87 28.84 -5.26 11.78
C ALA A 87 29.59 -5.68 10.51
N ASN A 88 30.05 -6.93 10.50
CA ASN A 88 30.66 -7.56 9.33
C ASN A 88 29.62 -8.11 8.31
N TRP A 89 28.34 -7.83 8.54
CA TRP A 89 27.20 -8.16 7.70
C TRP A 89 26.41 -6.90 7.36
N GLY A 90 25.45 -7.03 6.43
CA GLY A 90 24.65 -5.92 5.90
C GLY A 90 25.39 -5.07 4.87
N VAL A 91 24.64 -4.19 4.20
CA VAL A 91 25.14 -3.37 3.09
C VAL A 91 25.33 -1.92 3.51
N VAL A 92 24.39 -1.36 4.27
CA VAL A 92 24.44 0.03 4.73
C VAL A 92 24.54 0.15 6.26
N ASN A 93 25.11 1.26 6.70
CA ASN A 93 25.12 1.70 8.09
C ASN A 93 23.76 2.30 8.51
N PRO A 94 23.53 2.55 9.83
CA PRO A 94 22.29 3.17 10.30
C PRO A 94 22.02 4.57 9.75
N ASP A 95 23.04 5.25 9.24
CA ASP A 95 22.92 6.55 8.57
C ASP A 95 22.78 6.42 7.03
N LEU A 96 22.47 5.21 6.53
CA LEU A 96 22.28 4.85 5.13
C LEU A 96 23.55 4.95 4.26
N THR A 97 24.72 5.17 4.86
CA THR A 97 25.98 5.15 4.12
C THR A 97 26.35 3.73 3.72
N LEU A 98 26.79 3.56 2.47
CA LEU A 98 27.25 2.26 1.98
C LEU A 98 28.55 1.86 2.69
N LYS A 99 28.58 0.67 3.29
CA LYS A 99 29.79 0.14 3.92
C LYS A 99 30.88 -0.06 2.86
N GLY A 100 32.10 0.38 3.16
CA GLY A 100 33.25 0.27 2.26
C GLY A 100 33.35 1.33 1.16
N ALA A 101 32.38 2.26 1.07
CA ALA A 101 32.43 3.39 0.14
C ALA A 101 32.36 4.72 0.91
N LYS A 102 32.94 5.78 0.32
CA LYS A 102 32.85 7.14 0.87
C LYS A 102 31.90 7.98 0.02
N GLY A 103 31.01 8.72 0.67
CA GLY A 103 30.11 9.67 0.02
C GLY A 103 28.90 9.06 -0.70
N LEU A 104 28.61 7.77 -0.52
CA LEU A 104 27.49 7.07 -1.15
C LEU A 104 26.45 6.63 -0.12
N ARG A 105 25.16 6.83 -0.44
CA ARG A 105 24.01 6.38 0.36
C ARG A 105 22.99 5.63 -0.51
N ILE A 106 22.29 4.68 0.09
CA ILE A 106 21.14 4.00 -0.52
C ILE A 106 19.89 4.42 0.25
N VAL A 107 18.89 4.97 -0.43
CA VAL A 107 17.69 5.55 0.19
C VAL A 107 16.44 5.08 -0.57
N ASP A 108 16.12 3.81 -0.40
CA ASP A 108 14.88 3.20 -0.85
C ASP A 108 14.53 2.00 0.07
N ALA A 109 13.50 1.23 -0.27
CA ALA A 109 13.05 0.12 0.55
C ALA A 109 14.03 -1.08 0.61
N SER A 110 15.12 -1.07 -0.17
CA SER A 110 16.16 -2.10 -0.07
C SER A 110 16.87 -2.12 1.28
N VAL A 111 16.85 -1.02 2.04
CA VAL A 111 17.62 -0.91 3.30
C VAL A 111 16.94 -1.53 4.53
N PHE A 112 15.68 -1.94 4.41
CA PHE A 112 14.93 -2.56 5.51
C PHE A 112 15.52 -3.90 5.98
#